data_AF-A0A6V7VAX9-F1
#
_entry.id   AF-A0A6V7VAX9-F1
#
_cell.length_a   1.000
_cell.length_b   1.000
_cell.length_c   1.000
_cell.angle_alpha   90.00
_cell.angle_beta   90.00
_cell.angle_gamma   90.00
#
_symmetry.space_group_name_H-M   'P 1'
#
loop_
_entity.id
_entity.type
_entity.pdbx_description
1 polymer ?
#
loop_
_entity_poly.entity_id
_entity_poly.type
_entity_poly.pdbx_seq_one_letter_code
_entity_poly.pdbx_strand_id
1 'polypeptide(L)'
;MYPNIILTNRLQPPAVVNEEQCMACIHNAPDAKCKRKMDWVWRGECIPASKGEYDRLMMQLEQERFGKPPKPFNALPKEERLKISKKRITEYCKTAYKRLHDTKIEQRNTTICQREHSFYVDTVRAFRDRRYEYKEMHKKAKASVEAIPSSHLADRKSAQSRVILYDSLQMAHKCILNSFYGYVMRKGSRWFSMEMAGIVCHTGANIIREARQLIERIGRPLELDTDGIWCLLPSSFPQNFVFETLNGKKIKISYPAAVLNALVKDRFTNEQYHTIIDDGECIISSENSIFFEVDGPYYAMILPASKEEGKKLKKRYAVFNFDKTLAELKGFEVKRRGELAIIKYFQTEVFKCFLKGSTLKEIYSNVALEANYWLSILYDQGRALSLSELFELIGESKNMSRALEDYGSQKSTSITTAKRLAEFLGEGMVKNRGLACKFIVSRFPIDEPVTERTIPQAIFDSEPNIRSRFLRRWTKCSHLDFADENVFREVFFILFGIFLLGIWLIVVYTRVLLFFSIKK
;
A
#
# COMPACT_ATOMS: atom_id res chain seq x y z
N MET A 1 4.68 -5.47 -13.84
CA MET A 1 3.61 -6.29 -14.44
C MET A 1 2.71 -5.52 -15.41
N TYR A 2 1.88 -4.57 -14.94
CA TYR A 2 0.84 -3.92 -15.77
C TYR A 2 1.29 -3.35 -17.11
N PRO A 3 2.45 -2.67 -17.23
CA PRO A 3 2.93 -2.19 -18.53
C PRO A 3 3.11 -3.31 -19.54
N ASN A 4 3.63 -4.48 -19.13
CA ASN A 4 3.77 -5.61 -20.04
C ASN A 4 2.43 -6.26 -20.39
N ILE A 5 1.42 -6.22 -19.51
CA ILE A 5 0.05 -6.64 -19.85
C ILE A 5 -0.54 -5.71 -20.91
N ILE A 6 -0.35 -4.40 -20.73
CA ILE A 6 -0.76 -3.36 -21.69
C ILE A 6 -0.12 -3.62 -23.05
N LEU A 7 1.21 -3.80 -23.07
CA LEU A 7 1.95 -4.05 -24.29
C LEU A 7 1.55 -5.36 -24.95
N THR A 8 1.49 -6.47 -24.20
CA THR A 8 1.13 -7.80 -24.72
C THR A 8 -0.25 -7.82 -25.38
N ASN A 9 -1.23 -7.17 -24.76
CA ASN A 9 -2.62 -7.18 -25.24
C ASN A 9 -2.97 -5.95 -26.11
N ARG A 10 -1.97 -5.12 -26.44
CA ARG A 10 -2.10 -3.89 -27.22
C ARG A 10 -3.18 -2.96 -26.68
N LEU A 11 -3.25 -2.83 -25.35
CA LEU A 11 -4.30 -2.10 -24.65
C LEU A 11 -4.05 -0.60 -24.71
N GLN A 12 -5.02 0.12 -25.24
CA GLN A 12 -5.02 1.58 -25.23
C GLN A 12 -6.46 2.10 -25.29
N PRO A 13 -6.76 3.27 -24.73
CA PRO A 13 -8.13 3.78 -24.68
C PRO A 13 -8.85 3.85 -26.03
N PRO A 14 -8.25 4.33 -27.14
CA PRO A 14 -8.95 4.36 -28.44
C PRO A 14 -9.17 2.96 -29.05
N ALA A 15 -8.41 1.94 -28.63
CA ALA A 15 -8.61 0.58 -29.12
C ALA A 15 -9.80 -0.13 -28.45
N VAL A 16 -10.35 0.44 -27.37
CA VAL A 16 -11.57 -0.05 -26.73
C VAL A 16 -12.75 0.37 -27.59
N VAL A 17 -13.30 -0.56 -28.36
CA VAL A 17 -14.38 -0.29 -29.31
C VAL A 17 -15.68 -0.98 -28.89
N ASN A 18 -16.79 -0.28 -29.08
CA ASN A 18 -18.11 -0.88 -28.98
C ASN A 18 -18.52 -1.53 -30.32
N GLU A 19 -19.66 -2.21 -30.34
CA GLU A 19 -20.14 -2.91 -31.55
C GLU A 19 -20.42 -1.94 -32.70
N GLU A 20 -21.02 -0.78 -32.42
CA GLU A 20 -21.35 0.24 -33.43
C GLU A 20 -20.09 0.79 -34.13
N GLN A 21 -19.08 1.18 -33.36
CA GLN A 21 -17.78 1.63 -33.87
C GLN A 21 -17.08 0.54 -34.68
N CYS A 22 -17.14 -0.70 -34.20
CA CYS A 22 -16.54 -1.83 -34.89
C CYS A 22 -17.28 -2.13 -36.19
N MET A 23 -18.61 -2.02 -36.22
CA MET A 23 -19.42 -2.23 -37.44
C MET A 23 -19.16 -1.19 -38.52
N ALA A 24 -18.95 0.07 -38.14
CA ALA A 24 -18.63 1.16 -39.05
C ALA A 24 -17.19 1.13 -39.60
N CYS A 25 -16.33 0.26 -39.06
CA CYS A 25 -14.93 0.16 -39.48
C CYS A 25 -14.80 -0.47 -40.88
N ILE A 26 -13.98 0.13 -41.75
CA ILE A 26 -13.67 -0.40 -43.09
C ILE A 26 -13.03 -1.80 -43.07
N HIS A 27 -12.47 -2.22 -41.94
CA HIS A 27 -11.84 -3.53 -41.75
C HIS A 27 -12.78 -4.53 -41.07
N ASN A 28 -14.06 -4.17 -40.88
CA ASN A 28 -15.04 -5.07 -40.31
C ASN A 28 -15.42 -6.15 -41.32
N ALA A 29 -14.82 -7.32 -41.16
CA ALA A 29 -15.16 -8.52 -41.92
C ALA A 29 -15.54 -9.68 -40.98
N PRO A 30 -16.29 -10.69 -41.45
CA PRO A 30 -16.61 -11.89 -40.67
C PRO A 30 -15.37 -12.64 -40.17
N ASP A 31 -14.29 -12.63 -40.95
CA ASP A 31 -13.00 -13.29 -40.68
C ASP A 31 -11.96 -12.36 -40.02
N ALA A 32 -12.37 -11.15 -39.62
CA ALA A 32 -11.48 -10.16 -39.03
C ALA A 32 -10.85 -10.65 -37.71
N LYS A 33 -9.55 -10.95 -37.75
CA LYS A 33 -8.76 -11.43 -36.60
C LYS A 33 -8.37 -10.34 -35.60
N CYS A 34 -8.71 -9.08 -35.87
CA CYS A 34 -8.32 -7.92 -35.06
C CYS A 34 -9.21 -7.68 -33.83
N LYS A 35 -10.33 -8.41 -33.69
CA LYS A 35 -11.31 -8.24 -32.60
C LYS A 35 -10.94 -9.08 -31.38
N ARG A 36 -10.02 -8.58 -30.54
CA ARG A 36 -9.61 -9.28 -29.32
C ARG A 36 -10.62 -9.03 -28.19
N LYS A 37 -11.43 -10.03 -27.85
CA LYS A 37 -12.35 -9.95 -26.71
C LYS A 37 -11.64 -10.24 -25.40
N MET A 38 -11.80 -9.38 -24.40
CA MET A 38 -11.18 -9.53 -23.09
C MET A 38 -12.17 -9.29 -21.96
N ASP A 39 -12.10 -10.15 -20.95
CA ASP A 39 -12.94 -10.07 -19.77
C ASP A 39 -12.36 -9.13 -18.71
N TRP A 40 -13.25 -8.49 -17.97
CA TRP A 40 -12.93 -7.70 -16.79
C TRP A 40 -14.09 -7.70 -15.81
N VAL A 41 -13.84 -7.25 -14.59
CA VAL A 41 -14.84 -7.21 -13.53
C VAL A 41 -15.13 -5.77 -13.17
N TRP A 42 -16.38 -5.36 -13.36
CA TRP A 42 -16.89 -4.09 -12.88
C TRP A 42 -17.38 -4.24 -11.45
N ARG A 43 -17.07 -3.23 -10.60
CA ARG A 43 -17.59 -3.14 -9.24
C ARG A 43 -18.21 -1.76 -9.03
N GLY A 44 -19.48 -1.74 -8.67
CA GLY A 44 -20.21 -0.53 -8.30
C GLY A 44 -20.66 -0.56 -6.85
N GLU A 45 -20.55 0.59 -6.18
CA GLU A 45 -21.21 0.84 -4.89
C GLU A 45 -22.44 1.70 -5.17
N CYS A 46 -23.60 1.05 -5.19
CA CYS A 46 -24.87 1.66 -5.51
C CYS A 46 -25.64 1.99 -4.23
N ILE A 47 -26.49 3.01 -4.27
CA ILE A 47 -27.48 3.18 -3.19
C ILE A 47 -28.50 2.03 -3.24
N PRO A 48 -28.96 1.51 -2.09
CA PRO A 48 -29.96 0.44 -2.05
C PRO A 48 -31.33 0.86 -2.60
N ALA A 49 -31.65 2.15 -2.48
CA ALA A 49 -32.93 2.70 -2.92
C ALA A 49 -33.16 2.47 -4.41
N SER A 50 -34.36 2.00 -4.75
CA SER A 50 -34.82 1.81 -6.13
C SER A 50 -35.02 3.16 -6.83
N LYS A 51 -35.14 3.12 -8.16
CA LYS A 51 -35.44 4.32 -8.96
C LYS A 51 -36.73 5.02 -8.51
N GLY A 52 -37.80 4.26 -8.25
CA GLY A 52 -39.08 4.84 -7.81
C GLY A 52 -39.01 5.52 -6.44
N GLU A 53 -38.21 5.00 -5.52
CA GLU A 53 -37.98 5.67 -4.23
C GLU A 53 -37.11 6.90 -4.37
N TYR A 54 -36.06 6.82 -5.21
CA TYR A 54 -35.24 7.98 -5.54
C TYR A 54 -36.09 9.11 -6.13
N ASP A 55 -36.93 8.81 -7.12
CA ASP A 55 -37.79 9.78 -7.78
C ASP A 55 -38.77 10.42 -6.78
N ARG A 56 -39.36 9.62 -5.88
CA ARG A 56 -40.23 10.11 -4.80
C ARG A 56 -39.51 11.08 -3.85
N LEU A 57 -38.27 10.75 -3.46
CA LEU A 57 -37.47 11.62 -2.61
C LEU A 57 -37.10 12.93 -3.33
N MET A 58 -36.84 12.89 -4.63
CA MET A 58 -36.60 14.10 -5.42
C MET A 58 -37.86 14.98 -5.49
N MET A 59 -39.04 14.40 -5.74
CA MET A 59 -40.30 15.15 -5.74
C MET A 59 -40.57 15.84 -4.39
N GLN A 60 -40.26 15.18 -3.27
CA GLN A 60 -40.36 15.80 -1.94
C GLN A 60 -39.42 17.00 -1.81
N LEU A 61 -38.16 16.87 -2.24
CA LEU A 61 -37.19 17.96 -2.20
C LEU A 61 -37.62 19.15 -3.06
N GLU A 62 -38.27 18.92 -4.20
CA GLU A 62 -38.77 19.98 -5.08
C GLU A 62 -39.87 20.85 -4.42
N GLN A 63 -40.64 20.27 -3.50
CA GLN A 63 -41.67 20.98 -2.75
C GLN A 63 -41.08 21.82 -1.59
N GLU A 64 -39.88 21.48 -1.13
CA GLU A 64 -39.21 22.16 -0.02
C GLU A 64 -38.58 23.52 -0.45
N ARG A 65 -38.21 24.33 0.56
CA ARG A 65 -37.52 25.61 0.39
C ARG A 65 -36.25 25.61 1.25
N PHE A 66 -35.17 26.16 0.72
CA PHE A 66 -33.82 26.07 1.32
C PHE A 66 -33.14 27.44 1.39
N GLY A 67 -32.25 27.61 2.38
CA GLY A 67 -31.45 28.82 2.57
C GLY A 67 -32.20 29.98 3.22
N LYS A 68 -31.52 31.13 3.32
CA LYS A 68 -32.07 32.41 3.77
C LYS A 68 -31.60 33.50 2.77
N PRO A 69 -32.48 34.12 1.97
CA PRO A 69 -33.93 33.91 1.87
C PRO A 69 -34.30 32.52 1.28
N PRO A 70 -35.52 32.03 1.55
CA PRO A 70 -35.96 30.69 1.12
C PRO A 70 -36.07 30.61 -0.41
N LYS A 71 -35.31 29.70 -1.01
CA LYS A 71 -35.32 29.43 -2.45
C LYS A 71 -35.86 28.03 -2.73
N PRO A 72 -36.58 27.81 -3.85
CA PRO A 72 -36.97 26.46 -4.27
C PRO A 72 -35.74 25.63 -4.63
N PHE A 73 -35.82 24.32 -4.44
CA PHE A 73 -34.71 23.39 -4.69
C PHE A 73 -34.05 23.60 -6.06
N ASN A 74 -34.85 23.76 -7.12
CA ASN A 74 -34.38 23.92 -8.49
C ASN A 74 -33.63 25.24 -8.75
N ALA A 75 -33.83 26.26 -7.92
CA ALA A 75 -33.10 27.53 -8.00
C ALA A 75 -31.73 27.48 -7.28
N LEU A 76 -31.41 26.39 -6.57
CA LEU A 76 -30.11 26.23 -5.92
C LEU A 76 -29.02 25.85 -6.95
N PRO A 77 -27.77 26.25 -6.70
CA PRO A 77 -26.62 25.78 -7.46
C PRO A 77 -26.57 24.24 -7.52
N LYS A 78 -26.10 23.71 -8.64
CA LYS A 78 -26.04 22.25 -8.89
C LYS A 78 -25.31 21.48 -7.77
N GLU A 79 -24.22 22.04 -7.25
CA GLU A 79 -23.45 21.41 -6.16
C GLU A 79 -24.24 21.32 -4.85
N GLU A 80 -24.99 22.37 -4.52
CA GLU A 80 -25.81 22.42 -3.32
C GLU A 80 -26.99 21.46 -3.43
N ARG A 81 -27.65 21.41 -4.61
CA ARG A 81 -28.68 20.41 -4.92
C ARG A 81 -28.17 18.99 -4.75
N LEU A 82 -26.98 18.69 -5.28
CA LEU A 82 -26.36 17.37 -5.15
C LEU A 82 -26.06 17.03 -3.68
N LYS A 83 -25.60 18.00 -2.88
CA LYS A 83 -25.30 17.80 -1.45
C LYS A 83 -26.57 17.48 -0.66
N ILE A 84 -27.64 18.26 -0.87
CA ILE A 84 -28.95 18.05 -0.21
C ILE A 84 -29.56 16.71 -0.63
N SER A 85 -29.57 16.42 -1.94
CA SER A 85 -30.07 15.14 -2.48
C SER A 85 -29.36 13.94 -1.87
N LYS A 86 -28.02 13.97 -1.86
CA LYS A 86 -27.22 12.89 -1.27
C LYS A 86 -27.51 12.73 0.21
N LYS A 87 -27.67 13.82 0.96
CA LYS A 87 -28.01 13.78 2.39
C LYS A 87 -29.38 13.11 2.61
N ARG A 88 -30.41 13.55 1.88
CA ARG A 88 -31.77 12.99 1.98
C ARG A 88 -31.80 11.50 1.67
N ILE A 89 -31.15 11.07 0.58
CA ILE A 89 -31.06 9.66 0.21
C ILE A 89 -30.29 8.86 1.27
N THR A 90 -29.19 9.41 1.78
CA THR A 90 -28.38 8.76 2.82
C THR A 90 -29.20 8.52 4.09
N GLU A 91 -29.98 9.51 4.51
CA GLU A 91 -30.88 9.40 5.67
C GLU A 91 -31.99 8.38 5.41
N TYR A 92 -32.62 8.41 4.23
CA TYR A 92 -33.61 7.41 3.83
C TYR A 92 -33.04 5.99 3.86
N CYS A 93 -31.86 5.78 3.24
CA CYS A 93 -31.23 4.47 3.20
C CYS A 93 -30.85 3.95 4.59
N LYS A 94 -30.41 4.83 5.51
CA LYS A 94 -30.17 4.44 6.91
C LYS A 94 -31.44 3.95 7.60
N THR A 95 -32.57 4.61 7.35
CA THR A 95 -33.83 4.28 8.02
C THR A 95 -34.49 3.05 7.39
N ALA A 96 -34.67 3.05 6.06
CA ALA A 96 -35.39 2.01 5.33
C ALA A 96 -34.57 0.71 5.17
N TYR A 97 -33.28 0.83 4.86
CA TYR A 97 -32.43 -0.32 4.52
C TYR A 97 -31.38 -0.67 5.58
N LYS A 98 -31.18 0.19 6.59
CA LYS A 98 -30.13 0.05 7.62
C LYS A 98 -28.71 -0.08 7.06
N ARG A 99 -28.51 0.30 5.81
CA ARG A 99 -27.22 0.27 5.10
C ARG A 99 -27.17 1.36 4.05
N LEU A 100 -25.96 1.82 3.73
CA LEU A 100 -25.75 2.98 2.84
C LEU A 100 -25.55 2.59 1.38
N HIS A 101 -24.94 1.42 1.14
CA HIS A 101 -24.52 1.00 -0.18
C HIS A 101 -24.69 -0.50 -0.33
N ASP A 102 -25.08 -0.91 -1.54
CA ASP A 102 -25.02 -2.28 -2.02
C ASP A 102 -23.87 -2.39 -3.02
N THR A 103 -23.00 -3.39 -2.80
CA THR A 103 -21.90 -3.67 -3.71
C THR A 103 -22.39 -4.62 -4.80
N LYS A 104 -22.30 -4.18 -6.07
CA LYS A 104 -22.56 -5.02 -7.24
C LYS A 104 -21.24 -5.35 -7.93
N ILE A 105 -21.09 -6.60 -8.32
CA ILE A 105 -19.93 -7.10 -9.05
C ILE A 105 -20.45 -7.78 -10.31
N GLU A 106 -20.00 -7.32 -11.47
CA GLU A 106 -20.44 -7.81 -12.78
C GLU A 106 -19.22 -8.17 -13.62
N GLN A 107 -19.23 -9.36 -14.22
CA GLN A 107 -18.26 -9.70 -15.26
C GLN A 107 -18.70 -9.06 -16.57
N ARG A 108 -17.78 -8.35 -17.21
CA ARG A 108 -18.00 -7.65 -18.48
C ARG A 108 -16.97 -8.12 -19.50
N ASN A 109 -17.35 -8.08 -20.77
CA ASN A 109 -16.49 -8.38 -21.89
C ASN A 109 -16.35 -7.13 -22.75
N THR A 110 -15.15 -6.91 -23.30
CA THR A 110 -14.87 -5.73 -24.12
C THR A 110 -13.96 -6.11 -25.29
N THR A 111 -14.23 -5.53 -26.45
CA THR A 111 -13.46 -5.74 -27.67
C THR A 111 -12.32 -4.74 -27.75
N ILE A 112 -11.10 -5.24 -27.94
CA ILE A 112 -9.89 -4.46 -28.15
C ILE A 112 -9.48 -4.59 -29.62
N CYS A 113 -9.61 -3.51 -30.37
CA CYS A 113 -9.17 -3.42 -31.76
C CYS A 113 -7.64 -3.52 -31.84
N GLN A 114 -7.13 -4.61 -32.41
CA GLN A 114 -5.70 -4.81 -32.58
C GLN A 114 -5.12 -3.96 -33.72
N ARG A 115 -5.95 -3.37 -34.59
CA ARG A 115 -5.51 -2.54 -35.73
C ARG A 115 -5.48 -1.03 -35.45
N GLU A 116 -5.97 -0.59 -34.30
CA GLU A 116 -6.00 0.85 -33.95
C GLU A 116 -4.58 1.47 -33.95
N HIS A 117 -4.42 2.76 -34.24
CA HIS A 117 -3.10 3.41 -34.23
C HIS A 117 -2.42 3.31 -32.85
N SER A 118 -1.20 2.77 -32.78
CA SER A 118 -0.56 2.29 -31.54
C SER A 118 0.15 3.34 -30.67
N PHE A 119 -0.03 4.64 -30.90
CA PHE A 119 0.77 5.70 -30.22
C PHE A 119 0.87 5.55 -28.70
N TYR A 120 -0.21 5.13 -28.03
CA TYR A 120 -0.21 4.97 -26.58
C TYR A 120 0.64 3.77 -26.15
N VAL A 121 0.43 2.63 -26.80
CA VAL A 121 1.20 1.39 -26.58
C VAL A 121 2.68 1.63 -26.89
N ASP A 122 2.98 2.34 -27.98
CA ASP A 122 4.35 2.66 -28.40
C ASP A 122 5.03 3.60 -27.39
N THR A 123 4.30 4.56 -26.84
CA THR A 123 4.80 5.42 -25.75
C THR A 123 5.12 4.60 -24.50
N VAL A 124 4.24 3.68 -24.10
CA VAL A 124 4.48 2.78 -22.96
C VAL A 124 5.72 1.91 -23.23
N ARG A 125 5.89 1.41 -24.46
CA ARG A 125 7.03 0.59 -24.88
C ARG A 125 8.33 1.39 -24.75
N ALA A 126 8.38 2.60 -25.29
CA ALA A 126 9.54 3.47 -25.21
C ALA A 126 9.97 3.77 -23.77
N PHE A 127 9.01 4.04 -22.87
CA PHE A 127 9.32 4.26 -21.44
C PHE A 127 9.79 2.99 -20.72
N ARG A 128 9.24 1.81 -21.09
CA ARG A 128 9.69 0.53 -20.54
C ARG A 128 11.12 0.22 -20.97
N ASP A 129 11.42 0.36 -22.26
CA ASP A 129 12.70 -0.02 -22.84
C ASP A 129 13.80 0.92 -22.32
N ARG A 130 13.55 2.23 -22.27
CA ARG A 130 14.45 3.19 -21.62
C ARG A 130 14.70 2.87 -20.14
N ARG A 131 13.69 2.39 -19.42
CA ARG A 131 13.89 1.95 -18.03
C ARG A 131 14.80 0.71 -17.96
N TYR A 132 14.70 -0.20 -18.92
CA TYR A 132 15.55 -1.39 -18.97
C TYR A 132 17.01 -1.03 -19.24
N GLU A 133 17.27 -0.05 -20.11
CA GLU A 133 18.60 0.52 -20.31
C GLU A 133 19.19 1.04 -18.98
N TYR A 134 18.43 1.86 -18.22
CA TYR A 134 18.91 2.35 -16.92
C TYR A 134 19.09 1.24 -15.88
N LYS A 135 18.24 0.20 -15.91
CA LYS A 135 18.43 -0.99 -15.06
C LYS A 135 19.75 -1.70 -15.39
N GLU A 136 20.09 -1.83 -16.67
CA GLU A 136 21.33 -2.44 -17.10
C GLU A 136 22.54 -1.58 -16.72
N MET A 137 22.47 -0.26 -16.92
CA MET A 137 23.51 0.68 -16.50
C MET A 137 23.72 0.65 -14.99
N HIS A 138 22.65 0.57 -14.19
CA HIS A 138 22.73 0.41 -12.74
C HIS A 138 23.43 -0.89 -12.35
N LYS A 139 23.12 -2.01 -13.02
CA LYS A 139 23.79 -3.29 -12.79
C LYS A 139 25.28 -3.22 -13.11
N LYS A 140 25.65 -2.63 -14.26
CA LYS A 140 27.05 -2.41 -14.65
C LYS A 140 27.78 -1.53 -13.63
N ALA A 141 27.15 -0.44 -13.19
CA ALA A 141 27.73 0.46 -12.19
C ALA A 141 27.98 -0.24 -10.84
N LYS A 142 27.07 -1.10 -10.37
CA LYS A 142 27.29 -1.91 -9.16
C LYS A 142 28.49 -2.83 -9.30
N ALA A 143 28.58 -3.56 -10.42
CA ALA A 143 29.72 -4.43 -10.70
C ALA A 143 31.05 -3.65 -10.76
N SER A 144 31.04 -2.42 -11.30
CA SER A 144 32.22 -1.56 -11.32
C SER A 144 32.67 -1.14 -9.91
N VAL A 145 31.74 -0.90 -8.97
CA VAL A 145 32.09 -0.59 -7.57
C VAL A 145 32.71 -1.80 -6.87
N GLU A 146 32.19 -3.00 -7.14
CA GLU A 146 32.69 -4.26 -6.58
C GLU A 146 34.10 -4.60 -7.09
N ALA A 147 34.43 -4.22 -8.32
CA ALA A 147 35.75 -4.44 -8.92
C ALA A 147 36.84 -3.50 -8.38
N ILE A 148 36.48 -2.35 -7.78
CA ILE A 148 37.44 -1.42 -7.19
C ILE A 148 37.88 -1.96 -5.81
N PRO A 149 39.18 -2.00 -5.48
CA PRO A 149 39.64 -2.43 -4.16
C PRO A 149 39.11 -1.53 -3.03
N SER A 150 38.96 -2.08 -1.82
CA SER A 150 38.46 -1.33 -0.65
C SER A 150 39.39 -0.18 -0.21
N SER A 151 40.66 -0.20 -0.59
CA SER A 151 41.66 0.82 -0.30
C SER A 151 41.44 2.14 -1.06
N HIS A 152 40.82 2.12 -2.24
CA HIS A 152 40.66 3.29 -3.12
C HIS A 152 39.36 4.07 -2.84
N LEU A 153 39.29 4.71 -1.67
CA LEU A 153 38.07 5.36 -1.16
C LEU A 153 37.49 6.44 -2.10
N ALA A 154 38.33 7.27 -2.73
CA ALA A 154 37.88 8.35 -3.62
C ALA A 154 37.21 7.81 -4.89
N ASP A 155 37.84 6.81 -5.53
CA ASP A 155 37.32 6.18 -6.75
C ASP A 155 36.05 5.39 -6.46
N ARG A 156 36.01 4.72 -5.31
CA ARG A 156 34.80 4.02 -4.83
C ARG A 156 33.64 4.99 -4.61
N LYS A 157 33.89 6.16 -4.01
CA LYS A 157 32.88 7.20 -3.82
C LYS A 157 32.36 7.75 -5.16
N SER A 158 33.25 8.00 -6.12
CA SER A 158 32.87 8.41 -7.48
C SER A 158 32.03 7.36 -8.21
N ALA A 159 32.41 6.08 -8.12
CA ALA A 159 31.66 4.97 -8.70
C ALA A 159 30.30 4.77 -8.01
N GLN A 160 30.23 4.95 -6.69
CA GLN A 160 28.98 4.88 -5.93
C GLN A 160 27.97 5.95 -6.35
N SER A 161 28.43 7.16 -6.68
CA SER A 161 27.56 8.22 -7.22
C SER A 161 26.85 7.79 -8.51
N ARG A 162 27.52 7.02 -9.38
CA ARG A 162 26.88 6.47 -10.60
C ARG A 162 25.82 5.42 -10.28
N VAL A 163 26.05 4.59 -9.27
CA VAL A 163 25.04 3.63 -8.79
C VAL A 163 23.78 4.38 -8.35
N ILE A 164 23.94 5.42 -7.53
CA ILE A 164 22.83 6.25 -7.05
C ILE A 164 22.08 6.93 -8.21
N LEU A 165 22.82 7.49 -9.18
CA LEU A 165 22.24 8.14 -10.35
C LEU A 165 21.35 7.18 -11.15
N TYR A 166 21.88 6.02 -11.54
CA TYR A 166 21.14 5.07 -12.36
C TYR A 166 19.98 4.41 -11.60
N ASP A 167 20.13 4.18 -10.29
CA ASP A 167 19.03 3.73 -9.45
C ASP A 167 17.89 4.77 -9.39
N SER A 168 18.25 6.04 -9.25
CA SER A 168 17.29 7.15 -9.26
C SER A 168 16.57 7.26 -10.61
N LEU A 169 17.29 7.17 -11.73
CA LEU A 169 16.72 7.25 -13.08
C LEU A 169 15.76 6.09 -13.37
N GLN A 170 16.14 4.86 -13.04
CA GLN A 170 15.26 3.70 -13.27
C GLN A 170 14.05 3.70 -12.32
N MET A 171 14.18 4.21 -11.09
CA MET A 171 13.07 4.40 -10.16
C MET A 171 12.11 5.50 -10.63
N ALA A 172 12.61 6.63 -11.13
CA ALA A 172 11.78 7.68 -11.72
C ALA A 172 10.95 7.14 -12.89
N HIS A 173 11.59 6.39 -13.80
CA HIS A 173 10.89 5.75 -14.91
C HIS A 173 9.91 4.68 -14.43
N LYS A 174 10.20 3.94 -13.35
CA LYS A 174 9.23 2.99 -12.75
C LYS A 174 7.95 3.71 -12.31
N CYS A 175 8.07 4.87 -11.66
CA CYS A 175 6.93 5.65 -11.21
C CYS A 175 6.06 6.13 -12.39
N ILE A 176 6.68 6.67 -13.45
CA ILE A 176 5.97 7.10 -14.66
C ILE A 176 5.33 5.90 -15.35
N LEU A 177 6.07 4.79 -15.50
CA LEU A 177 5.60 3.60 -16.20
C LEU A 177 4.36 2.99 -15.51
N ASN A 178 4.38 2.91 -14.18
CA ASN A 178 3.23 2.46 -13.39
C ASN A 178 2.06 3.45 -13.42
N SER A 179 2.32 4.73 -13.73
CA SER A 179 1.29 5.76 -13.82
C SER A 179 0.49 5.69 -15.12
N PHE A 180 0.98 5.09 -16.22
CA PHE A 180 0.19 4.94 -17.46
C PHE A 180 -1.13 4.19 -17.21
N TYR A 181 -1.06 3.05 -16.50
CA TYR A 181 -2.25 2.32 -16.06
C TYR A 181 -3.18 3.19 -15.19
N GLY A 182 -2.63 3.94 -14.22
CA GLY A 182 -3.44 4.81 -13.37
C GLY A 182 -4.05 6.02 -14.11
N TYR A 183 -3.36 6.48 -15.16
CA TYR A 183 -3.74 7.67 -15.94
C TYR A 183 -5.06 7.46 -16.69
N VAL A 184 -5.32 6.27 -17.21
CA VAL A 184 -6.58 6.00 -17.93
C VAL A 184 -7.82 6.03 -17.03
N MET A 185 -7.63 6.04 -15.70
CA MET A 185 -8.70 6.21 -14.71
C MET A 185 -8.65 7.56 -13.98
N ARG A 186 -7.71 8.44 -14.33
CA ARG A 186 -7.58 9.75 -13.69
C ARG A 186 -8.72 10.68 -14.13
N LYS A 187 -9.35 11.36 -13.18
CA LYS A 187 -10.35 12.40 -13.47
C LYS A 187 -9.74 13.49 -14.36
N GLY A 188 -10.44 13.85 -15.44
CA GLY A 188 -9.94 14.81 -16.44
C GLY A 188 -8.81 14.29 -17.32
N SER A 189 -8.59 12.97 -17.38
CA SER A 189 -7.70 12.35 -18.37
C SER A 189 -8.26 12.55 -19.78
N ARG A 190 -7.37 12.82 -20.76
CA ARG A 190 -7.75 12.91 -22.18
C ARG A 190 -8.06 11.54 -22.77
N TRP A 191 -7.41 10.50 -22.25
CA TRP A 191 -7.57 9.12 -22.68
C TRP A 191 -8.09 8.28 -21.52
N PHE A 192 -9.33 8.59 -21.11
CA PHE A 192 -10.01 7.86 -20.03
C PHE A 192 -10.62 6.55 -20.57
N SER A 193 -10.36 5.43 -19.90
CA SER A 193 -11.05 4.15 -20.16
C SER A 193 -11.06 3.30 -18.89
N MET A 194 -12.26 2.98 -18.42
CA MET A 194 -12.46 2.10 -17.26
C MET A 194 -12.27 0.64 -17.65
N GLU A 195 -12.70 0.29 -18.86
CA GLU A 195 -12.60 -1.02 -19.46
C GLU A 195 -11.14 -1.44 -19.55
N MET A 196 -10.27 -0.59 -20.12
CA MET A 196 -8.84 -0.86 -20.22
C MET A 196 -8.23 -1.12 -18.85
N ALA A 197 -8.51 -0.26 -17.86
CA ALA A 197 -7.98 -0.45 -16.51
C ALA A 197 -8.51 -1.76 -15.88
N GLY A 198 -9.80 -2.04 -16.05
CA GLY A 198 -10.44 -3.27 -15.60
C GLY A 198 -9.76 -4.51 -16.18
N ILE A 199 -9.53 -4.53 -17.51
CA ILE A 199 -8.86 -5.64 -18.22
C ILE A 199 -7.44 -5.84 -17.70
N VAL A 200 -6.66 -4.77 -17.53
CA VAL A 200 -5.28 -4.87 -17.01
C VAL A 200 -5.26 -5.53 -15.63
N CYS A 201 -6.12 -5.05 -14.72
CA CYS A 201 -6.20 -5.61 -13.37
C CYS A 201 -6.72 -7.05 -13.35
N HIS A 202 -7.76 -7.35 -14.14
CA HIS A 202 -8.34 -8.68 -14.20
C HIS A 202 -7.34 -9.70 -14.76
N THR A 203 -6.67 -9.34 -15.87
CA THR A 203 -5.61 -10.17 -16.47
C THR A 203 -4.46 -10.39 -15.49
N GLY A 204 -4.04 -9.34 -14.78
CA GLY A 204 -3.00 -9.46 -13.75
C GLY A 204 -3.40 -10.40 -12.60
N ALA A 205 -4.62 -10.26 -12.08
CA ALA A 205 -5.14 -11.15 -11.05
C ALA A 205 -5.20 -12.61 -11.52
N ASN A 206 -5.60 -12.86 -12.77
CA ASN A 206 -5.63 -14.20 -13.35
C ASN A 206 -4.23 -14.80 -13.49
N ILE A 207 -3.24 -14.03 -13.98
CA ILE A 207 -1.84 -14.50 -14.07
C ILE A 207 -1.31 -14.95 -12.70
N ILE A 208 -1.51 -14.14 -11.65
CA ILE A 208 -1.06 -14.48 -10.31
C ILE A 208 -1.85 -15.67 -9.73
N ARG A 209 -3.14 -15.79 -10.05
CA ARG A 209 -3.96 -16.93 -9.63
C ARG A 209 -3.45 -18.24 -10.24
N GLU A 210 -3.19 -18.27 -11.54
CA GLU A 210 -2.65 -19.47 -12.22
C GLU A 210 -1.26 -19.82 -11.69
N ALA A 211 -0.38 -18.83 -11.53
CA ALA A 211 0.95 -19.03 -10.96
C ALA A 211 0.89 -19.59 -9.52
N ARG A 212 -0.02 -19.05 -8.68
CA ARG A 212 -0.26 -19.58 -7.34
C ARG A 212 -0.72 -21.03 -7.38
N GLN A 213 -1.71 -21.37 -8.21
CA GLN A 213 -2.23 -22.72 -8.30
C GLN A 213 -1.14 -23.72 -8.68
N LEU A 214 -0.22 -23.33 -9.56
CA LEU A 214 0.94 -24.15 -9.87
C LEU A 214 1.86 -24.30 -8.65
N ILE A 215 2.19 -23.21 -7.97
CA ILE A 215 3.05 -23.22 -6.76
C ILE A 215 2.44 -24.07 -5.65
N GLU A 216 1.12 -24.07 -5.45
CA GLU A 216 0.44 -24.91 -4.44
C GLU A 216 0.63 -26.40 -4.66
N ARG A 217 0.90 -26.83 -5.90
CA ARG A 217 1.13 -28.24 -6.24
C ARG A 217 2.59 -28.68 -6.00
N ILE A 218 3.53 -27.73 -6.03
CA ILE A 218 4.97 -28.02 -5.94
C ILE A 218 5.63 -27.48 -4.66
N GLY A 219 4.90 -26.69 -3.88
CA GLY A 219 5.40 -25.98 -2.71
C GLY A 219 4.28 -25.32 -1.92
N ARG A 220 4.62 -24.28 -1.16
CA ARG A 220 3.69 -23.60 -0.26
C ARG A 220 3.72 -22.09 -0.51
N PRO A 221 2.65 -21.48 -1.07
CA PRO A 221 2.56 -20.03 -1.13
C PRO A 221 2.34 -19.46 0.28
N LEU A 222 3.06 -18.39 0.59
CA LEU A 222 3.01 -17.73 1.89
C LEU A 222 2.17 -16.46 1.83
N GLU A 223 2.52 -15.56 0.92
CA GLU A 223 1.88 -14.26 0.73
C GLU A 223 1.79 -13.93 -0.77
N LEU A 224 0.68 -13.32 -1.16
CA LEU A 224 0.42 -12.90 -2.54
C LEU A 224 0.30 -11.38 -2.56
N ASP A 225 1.08 -10.72 -3.41
CA ASP A 225 0.88 -9.31 -3.75
C ASP A 225 0.25 -9.19 -5.14
N THR A 226 0.16 -7.97 -5.62
CA THR A 226 -0.45 -7.59 -6.90
C THR A 226 0.23 -8.29 -8.08
N ASP A 227 1.55 -8.46 -8.02
CA ASP A 227 2.37 -8.99 -9.10
C ASP A 227 3.50 -9.92 -8.65
N GLY A 228 3.40 -10.47 -7.43
CA GLY A 228 4.44 -11.31 -6.85
C GLY A 228 3.88 -12.35 -5.89
N ILE A 229 4.60 -13.46 -5.74
CA ILE A 229 4.25 -14.56 -4.87
C ILE A 229 5.46 -14.89 -4.00
N TRP A 230 5.31 -14.72 -2.69
CA TRP A 230 6.24 -15.29 -1.72
C TRP A 230 5.87 -16.75 -1.52
N CYS A 231 6.82 -17.67 -1.73
CA CYS A 231 6.57 -19.10 -1.60
C CYS A 231 7.78 -19.84 -1.03
N LEU A 232 7.50 -21.02 -0.49
CA LEU A 232 8.49 -22.02 -0.12
C LEU A 232 8.46 -23.13 -1.15
N LEU A 233 9.62 -23.46 -1.69
CA LEU A 233 9.85 -24.67 -2.47
C LEU A 233 10.75 -25.61 -1.66
N PRO A 234 10.63 -26.94 -1.82
CA PRO A 234 11.56 -27.89 -1.21
C PRO A 234 13.01 -27.54 -1.51
N SER A 235 13.92 -27.76 -0.54
CA SER A 235 15.36 -27.50 -0.74
C SER A 235 15.97 -28.32 -1.87
N SER A 236 15.41 -29.51 -2.13
CA SER A 236 15.77 -30.38 -3.25
C SER A 236 15.17 -29.96 -4.59
N PHE A 237 14.29 -28.95 -4.63
CA PHE A 237 13.68 -28.48 -5.88
C PHE A 237 14.74 -27.80 -6.77
N PRO A 238 14.76 -28.06 -8.09
CA PRO A 238 15.75 -27.48 -8.98
C PRO A 238 15.72 -25.94 -8.96
N GLN A 239 16.88 -25.33 -8.74
CA GLN A 239 17.00 -23.87 -8.63
C GLN A 239 17.60 -23.25 -9.89
N ASN A 240 18.91 -22.99 -9.88
CA ASN A 240 19.61 -22.29 -10.95
C ASN A 240 20.50 -23.24 -11.73
N PHE A 241 20.39 -23.21 -13.05
CA PHE A 241 21.26 -23.91 -13.98
C PHE A 241 22.14 -22.91 -14.72
N VAL A 242 23.36 -23.32 -15.07
CA VAL A 242 24.27 -22.52 -15.90
C VAL A 242 24.53 -23.32 -17.17
N PHE A 243 24.08 -22.77 -18.30
CA PHE A 243 24.34 -23.32 -19.62
C PHE A 243 25.54 -22.60 -20.23
N GLU A 244 26.38 -23.34 -20.94
CA GLU A 244 27.50 -22.80 -21.70
C GLU A 244 27.11 -22.80 -23.18
N THR A 245 27.19 -21.63 -23.83
CA THR A 245 26.97 -21.54 -25.26
C THR A 245 28.21 -21.99 -26.03
N LEU A 246 28.04 -22.32 -27.32
CA LEU A 246 29.16 -22.63 -28.22
C LEU A 246 30.22 -21.50 -28.27
N ASN A 247 29.81 -20.27 -27.97
CA ASN A 247 30.68 -19.10 -27.96
C ASN A 247 31.33 -18.86 -26.57
N GLY A 248 31.26 -19.83 -25.64
CA GLY A 248 31.81 -19.75 -24.28
C GLY A 248 31.04 -18.83 -23.31
N LYS A 249 29.91 -18.26 -23.73
CA LYS A 249 29.11 -17.37 -22.87
C LYS A 249 28.25 -18.22 -21.93
N LYS A 250 28.37 -17.96 -20.63
CA LYS A 250 27.52 -18.62 -19.61
C LYS A 250 26.17 -17.93 -19.48
N ILE A 251 25.09 -18.70 -19.58
CA ILE A 251 23.71 -18.25 -19.40
C ILE A 251 23.14 -18.91 -18.13
N LYS A 252 22.79 -18.08 -17.15
CA LYS A 252 22.15 -18.54 -15.91
C LYS A 252 20.63 -18.54 -16.09
N ILE A 253 20.00 -19.68 -15.83
CA ILE A 253 18.54 -19.85 -15.89
C ILE A 253 18.03 -20.25 -14.51
N SER A 254 17.01 -19.54 -14.03
CA SER A 254 16.22 -19.95 -12.86
C SER A 254 15.12 -20.89 -13.33
N TYR A 255 15.18 -22.16 -12.92
CA TYR A 255 14.18 -23.16 -13.27
C TYR A 255 12.77 -22.84 -12.75
N PRO A 256 12.58 -22.37 -11.50
CA PRO A 256 11.27 -21.92 -11.04
C PRO A 256 10.71 -20.76 -11.89
N ALA A 257 11.56 -19.81 -12.29
CA ALA A 257 11.15 -18.72 -13.18
C ALA A 257 10.76 -19.26 -14.57
N ALA A 258 11.54 -20.18 -15.14
CA ALA A 258 11.28 -20.78 -16.44
C ALA A 258 9.95 -21.53 -16.46
N VAL A 259 9.65 -22.31 -15.42
CA VAL A 259 8.37 -23.03 -15.27
C VAL A 259 7.19 -22.06 -15.25
N LEU A 260 7.27 -20.98 -14.46
CA LEU A 260 6.22 -19.97 -14.42
C LEU A 260 6.09 -19.20 -15.75
N ASN A 261 7.21 -18.90 -16.42
CA ASN A 261 7.22 -18.22 -17.70
C ASN A 261 6.65 -19.07 -18.83
N ALA A 262 6.86 -20.39 -18.80
CA ALA A 262 6.20 -21.32 -19.72
C ALA A 262 4.67 -21.28 -19.54
N LEU A 263 4.18 -21.36 -18.29
CA LEU A 263 2.75 -21.22 -17.99
C LEU A 263 2.18 -19.88 -18.50
N VAL A 264 2.90 -18.78 -18.30
CA VAL A 264 2.46 -17.45 -18.76
C VAL A 264 2.42 -17.37 -20.28
N LYS A 265 3.44 -17.92 -20.95
CA LYS A 265 3.50 -17.99 -22.41
C LYS A 265 2.30 -18.79 -22.96
N ASP A 266 2.03 -19.97 -22.41
CA ASP A 266 1.00 -20.86 -22.95
C ASP A 266 -0.42 -20.31 -22.76
N ARG A 267 -0.68 -19.55 -21.69
CA ARG A 267 -2.03 -19.08 -21.35
C ARG A 267 -2.33 -17.63 -21.66
N PHE A 268 -1.31 -16.78 -21.78
CA PHE A 268 -1.51 -15.32 -21.84
C PHE A 268 -0.83 -14.65 -23.05
N THR A 269 -0.34 -15.43 -24.02
CA THR A 269 0.17 -14.87 -25.29
C THR A 269 -0.96 -14.31 -26.14
N ASN A 270 -0.71 -13.16 -26.77
CA ASN A 270 -1.62 -12.58 -27.73
C ASN A 270 -1.23 -13.01 -29.15
N GLU A 271 -1.97 -13.97 -29.69
CA GLU A 271 -1.81 -14.48 -31.07
C GLU A 271 -2.42 -13.56 -32.15
N GLN A 272 -3.06 -12.46 -31.73
CA GLN A 272 -3.78 -11.54 -32.60
C GLN A 272 -3.05 -10.19 -32.70
N TYR A 273 -1.76 -10.11 -32.42
CA TYR A 273 -1.05 -8.83 -32.35
C TYR A 273 -0.84 -8.27 -33.76
N HIS A 274 -1.59 -7.24 -34.13
CA HIS A 274 -1.48 -6.60 -35.44
C HIS A 274 -0.49 -5.42 -35.38
N THR A 275 0.48 -5.44 -36.31
CA THR A 275 1.44 -4.36 -36.54
C THR A 275 1.22 -3.83 -37.94
N ILE A 276 1.02 -2.51 -38.06
CA ILE A 276 0.90 -1.83 -39.35
C ILE A 276 2.30 -1.36 -39.73
N ILE A 277 2.79 -1.77 -40.90
CA ILE A 277 4.05 -1.29 -41.48
C ILE A 277 3.79 -0.10 -42.41
N ASP A 278 4.85 0.63 -42.78
CA ASP A 278 4.77 1.93 -43.46
C ASP A 278 3.95 1.90 -44.77
N ASP A 279 3.91 0.76 -45.46
CA ASP A 279 3.13 0.53 -46.69
C ASP A 279 1.62 0.28 -46.44
N GLY A 280 1.18 0.33 -45.18
CA GLY A 280 -0.20 0.06 -44.77
C GLY A 280 -0.55 -1.43 -44.65
N GLU A 281 0.40 -2.32 -44.98
CA GLU A 281 0.28 -3.76 -44.77
C GLU A 281 0.24 -4.07 -43.27
N CYS A 282 -0.54 -5.11 -42.91
CA CYS A 282 -0.75 -5.48 -41.53
C CYS A 282 -0.23 -6.90 -41.26
N ILE A 283 0.82 -6.99 -40.44
CA ILE A 283 1.42 -8.25 -40.04
C ILE A 283 0.81 -8.69 -38.70
N ILE A 284 0.37 -9.94 -38.64
CA ILE A 284 -0.13 -10.56 -37.41
C ILE A 284 1.00 -11.41 -36.82
N SER A 285 1.32 -11.16 -35.55
CA SER A 285 2.32 -11.92 -34.81
C SER A 285 1.80 -12.32 -33.42
N SER A 286 2.53 -13.24 -32.80
CA SER A 286 2.35 -13.61 -31.40
C SER A 286 3.19 -12.67 -30.53
N GLU A 287 2.57 -12.02 -29.55
CA GLU A 287 3.26 -11.11 -28.62
C GLU A 287 3.03 -11.56 -27.18
N ASN A 288 4.10 -11.62 -26.38
CA ASN A 288 4.04 -11.76 -24.93
C ASN A 288 5.32 -11.22 -24.28
N SER A 289 5.18 -10.17 -23.49
CA SER A 289 6.28 -9.52 -22.78
C SER A 289 6.19 -9.69 -21.25
N ILE A 290 5.36 -10.63 -20.77
CA ILE A 290 5.12 -10.86 -19.36
C ILE A 290 6.03 -11.98 -18.85
N PHE A 291 6.92 -11.63 -17.92
CA PHE A 291 7.87 -12.57 -17.33
C PHE A 291 7.87 -12.43 -15.81
N PHE A 292 7.89 -13.58 -15.13
CA PHE A 292 8.34 -13.72 -13.76
C PHE A 292 9.86 -13.68 -13.69
N GLU A 293 10.35 -12.94 -12.71
CA GLU A 293 11.73 -12.96 -12.24
C GLU A 293 11.71 -13.57 -10.83
N VAL A 294 12.71 -14.38 -10.50
CA VAL A 294 12.87 -14.94 -9.16
C VAL A 294 13.95 -14.15 -8.42
N ASP A 295 13.60 -13.67 -7.24
CA ASP A 295 14.52 -13.09 -6.28
C ASP A 295 14.63 -14.02 -5.05
N GLY A 296 15.84 -14.21 -4.54
CA GLY A 296 16.18 -15.25 -3.56
C GLY A 296 17.13 -16.35 -4.09
N PRO A 297 17.33 -17.45 -3.34
CA PRO A 297 16.64 -17.81 -2.10
C PRO A 297 17.00 -16.90 -0.91
N TYR A 298 16.11 -16.86 0.08
CA TYR A 298 16.28 -16.10 1.31
C TYR A 298 16.48 -17.01 2.52
N TYR A 299 17.07 -16.48 3.58
CA TYR A 299 17.32 -17.19 4.83
C TYR A 299 16.07 -17.36 5.68
N ALA A 300 15.31 -16.28 5.86
CA ALA A 300 14.12 -16.27 6.70
C ALA A 300 13.07 -15.30 6.18
N MET A 301 11.80 -15.63 6.42
CA MET A 301 10.66 -14.75 6.18
C MET A 301 9.71 -14.79 7.38
N ILE A 302 9.45 -13.64 7.98
CA ILE A 302 8.56 -13.48 9.13
C ILE A 302 7.26 -12.86 8.64
N LEU A 303 6.15 -13.54 8.89
CA LEU A 303 4.79 -13.12 8.54
C LEU A 303 3.96 -12.99 9.82
N PRO A 304 3.29 -11.87 10.06
CA PRO A 304 2.38 -11.75 11.20
C PRO A 304 1.03 -12.40 10.90
N ALA A 305 0.36 -12.90 11.92
CA ALA A 305 -1.00 -13.42 11.85
C ALA A 305 -2.04 -12.40 12.36
N SER A 306 -3.26 -12.49 11.83
CA SER A 306 -4.36 -11.61 12.29
C SER A 306 -4.80 -12.01 13.69
N LYS A 307 -5.37 -11.04 14.43
CA LYS A 307 -6.10 -11.32 15.67
C LYS A 307 -7.42 -12.05 15.41
N GLU A 308 -8.02 -11.78 14.26
CA GLU A 308 -9.28 -12.39 13.85
C GLU A 308 -8.99 -13.74 13.20
N GLU A 309 -9.63 -14.79 13.73
CA GLU A 309 -9.54 -16.13 13.20
C GLU A 309 -9.90 -16.17 11.70
N GLY A 310 -9.16 -16.97 10.93
CA GLY A 310 -9.37 -17.11 9.48
C GLY A 310 -8.92 -15.90 8.64
N LYS A 311 -8.55 -14.76 9.23
CA LYS A 311 -8.04 -13.60 8.49
C LYS A 311 -6.51 -13.58 8.46
N LYS A 312 -5.94 -13.17 7.32
CA LYS A 312 -4.50 -12.94 7.15
C LYS A 312 -4.21 -11.45 7.13
N LEU A 313 -3.09 -11.03 7.74
CA LEU A 313 -2.58 -9.67 7.60
C LEU A 313 -1.81 -9.55 6.29
N LYS A 314 -2.46 -8.97 5.28
CA LYS A 314 -1.82 -8.76 3.98
C LYS A 314 -0.76 -7.67 4.04
N LYS A 315 0.25 -7.77 3.17
CA LYS A 315 1.30 -6.75 2.95
C LYS A 315 2.14 -6.41 4.18
N ARG A 316 2.30 -7.36 5.12
CA ARG A 316 3.18 -7.22 6.28
C ARG A 316 4.14 -8.41 6.34
N TYR A 317 5.42 -8.17 6.16
CA TYR A 317 6.44 -9.22 6.22
C TYR A 317 7.85 -8.64 6.35
N ALA A 318 8.77 -9.44 6.91
CA ALA A 318 10.20 -9.16 7.00
C ALA A 318 10.97 -10.33 6.37
N VAL A 319 11.92 -10.04 5.49
CA VAL A 319 12.70 -11.04 4.75
C VAL A 319 14.18 -10.79 4.97
N PHE A 320 14.94 -11.86 5.21
CA PHE A 320 16.37 -11.80 5.51
C PHE A 320 17.20 -12.61 4.51
N ASN A 321 18.35 -12.06 4.14
CA ASN A 321 19.36 -12.72 3.33
C ASN A 321 20.16 -13.75 4.15
N PHE A 322 20.93 -14.61 3.48
CA PHE A 322 21.81 -15.60 4.13
C PHE A 322 22.95 -14.99 4.96
N ASP A 323 23.37 -13.77 4.64
CA ASP A 323 24.29 -12.99 5.47
C ASP A 323 23.61 -12.34 6.69
N LYS A 324 22.34 -12.68 6.96
CA LYS A 324 21.48 -12.16 8.04
C LYS A 324 21.14 -10.67 7.90
N THR A 325 21.43 -10.05 6.76
CA THR A 325 20.98 -8.69 6.48
C THR A 325 19.50 -8.65 6.11
N LEU A 326 18.83 -7.54 6.42
CA LEU A 326 17.44 -7.33 6.08
C LEU A 326 17.29 -7.06 4.57
N ALA A 327 16.62 -7.95 3.86
CA ALA A 327 16.39 -7.85 2.42
C ALA A 327 15.18 -6.96 2.12
N GLU A 328 14.04 -7.24 2.73
CA GLU A 328 12.80 -6.48 2.56
C GLU A 328 12.02 -6.39 3.87
N LEU A 329 11.44 -5.23 4.14
CA LEU A 329 10.54 -5.00 5.27
C LEU A 329 9.35 -4.18 4.82
N LYS A 330 8.16 -4.79 4.88
CA LYS A 330 6.94 -4.20 4.33
C LYS A 330 5.83 -4.13 5.36
N GLY A 331 5.08 -3.02 5.32
CA GLY A 331 3.82 -2.84 6.05
C GLY A 331 3.92 -2.61 7.56
N PHE A 332 5.06 -2.90 8.18
CA PHE A 332 5.32 -2.68 9.61
C PHE A 332 5.53 -1.20 9.97
N GLU A 333 5.21 -0.89 11.21
CA GLU A 333 5.19 0.44 11.82
C GLU A 333 6.57 1.14 11.80
N VAL A 334 7.67 0.38 11.85
CA VAL A 334 9.04 0.89 11.72
C VAL A 334 9.31 1.64 10.41
N LYS A 335 8.63 1.29 9.30
CA LYS A 335 8.72 2.02 8.02
C LYS A 335 7.70 3.14 7.90
N ARG A 336 6.76 3.28 8.86
CA ARG A 336 5.68 4.26 8.82
C ARG A 336 6.06 5.52 9.60
N ARG A 337 5.72 6.68 9.03
CA ARG A 337 5.85 7.97 9.73
C ARG A 337 4.77 8.07 10.80
N GLY A 338 5.14 8.58 11.98
CA GLY A 338 4.18 8.95 13.02
C GLY A 338 3.69 7.87 14.00
N GLU A 339 3.98 6.59 13.74
CA GLU A 339 3.70 5.51 14.70
C GLU A 339 4.61 5.62 15.94
N LEU A 340 4.13 5.07 17.06
CA LEU A 340 4.81 5.02 18.37
C LEU A 340 6.26 4.55 18.27
N ALA A 341 7.20 5.30 18.85
CA ALA A 341 8.62 4.96 18.76
C ALA A 341 8.95 3.64 19.47
N ILE A 342 8.33 3.35 20.61
CA ILE A 342 8.54 2.07 21.31
C ILE A 342 8.24 0.86 20.42
N ILE A 343 7.18 0.91 19.61
CA ILE A 343 6.85 -0.16 18.67
C ILE A 343 7.90 -0.25 17.56
N LYS A 344 8.43 0.88 17.08
CA LYS A 344 9.48 0.90 16.05
C LYS A 344 10.79 0.32 16.56
N TYR A 345 11.20 0.69 17.77
CA TYR A 345 12.42 0.17 18.39
C TYR A 345 12.28 -1.32 18.68
N PHE A 346 11.17 -1.73 19.29
CA PHE A 346 10.89 -3.14 19.49
C PHE A 346 10.91 -3.93 18.17
N GLN A 347 10.24 -3.46 17.13
CA GLN A 347 10.27 -4.08 15.80
C GLN A 347 11.68 -4.21 15.24
N THR A 348 12.49 -3.17 15.38
CA THR A 348 13.86 -3.15 14.86
C THR A 348 14.73 -4.25 15.49
N GLU A 349 14.56 -4.49 16.79
CA GLU A 349 15.35 -5.48 17.52
C GLU A 349 14.77 -6.90 17.43
N VAL A 350 13.46 -7.05 17.62
CA VAL A 350 12.82 -8.37 17.63
C VAL A 350 12.94 -9.10 16.28
N PHE A 351 12.99 -8.38 15.16
CA PHE A 351 13.21 -9.01 13.86
C PHE A 351 14.59 -9.67 13.76
N LYS A 352 15.62 -9.11 14.42
CA LYS A 352 16.95 -9.73 14.49
C LYS A 352 16.96 -10.93 15.42
N CYS A 353 16.13 -10.92 16.47
CA CYS A 353 15.98 -12.05 17.39
C CYS A 353 15.39 -13.30 16.73
N PHE A 354 14.60 -13.15 15.66
CA PHE A 354 14.16 -14.28 14.83
C PHE A 354 15.31 -15.01 14.12
N LEU A 355 16.52 -14.47 14.10
CA LEU A 355 17.70 -15.09 13.50
C LEU A 355 18.60 -15.80 14.53
N LYS A 356 18.18 -15.83 15.81
CA LYS A 356 18.92 -16.42 16.93
C LYS A 356 18.28 -17.74 17.34
N GLY A 357 19.10 -18.79 17.48
CA GLY A 357 18.65 -20.16 17.80
C GLY A 357 18.84 -21.12 16.64
N SER A 358 18.71 -22.42 16.92
CA SER A 358 18.86 -23.53 15.98
C SER A 358 17.55 -24.33 15.77
N THR A 359 16.60 -24.15 16.69
CA THR A 359 15.27 -24.77 16.64
C THR A 359 14.19 -23.69 16.73
N LEU A 360 12.98 -24.00 16.23
CA LEU A 360 11.85 -23.06 16.30
C LEU A 360 11.56 -22.63 17.76
N LYS A 361 11.68 -23.57 18.71
CA LYS A 361 11.51 -23.30 20.14
C LYS A 361 12.55 -22.31 20.68
N GLU A 362 13.82 -22.52 20.36
CA GLU A 362 14.89 -21.59 20.75
C GLU A 362 14.69 -20.20 20.15
N ILE A 363 14.29 -20.12 18.89
CA ILE A 363 14.06 -18.83 18.24
C ILE A 363 12.93 -18.07 18.93
N TYR A 364 11.79 -18.71 19.16
CA TYR A 364 10.70 -18.08 19.89
C TYR A 364 11.06 -17.74 21.34
N SER A 365 11.95 -18.51 21.97
CA SER A 365 12.46 -18.18 23.32
C SER A 365 13.30 -16.89 23.29
N ASN A 366 14.17 -16.71 22.29
CA ASN A 366 14.94 -15.47 22.12
C ASN A 366 14.02 -14.26 21.85
N VAL A 367 12.99 -14.45 21.03
CA VAL A 367 11.98 -13.44 20.74
C VAL A 367 11.17 -13.10 22.01
N ALA A 368 10.89 -14.09 22.85
CA ALA A 368 10.21 -13.90 24.14
C ALA A 368 11.03 -13.06 25.11
N LEU A 369 12.33 -13.28 25.19
CA LEU A 369 13.22 -12.49 26.03
C LEU A 369 13.19 -11.01 25.61
N GLU A 370 13.30 -10.74 24.31
CA GLU A 370 13.21 -9.37 23.78
C GLU A 370 11.84 -8.75 24.09
N ALA A 371 10.75 -9.49 23.85
CA ALA A 371 9.40 -9.03 24.17
C ALA A 371 9.22 -8.68 25.66
N ASN A 372 9.73 -9.53 26.55
CA ASN A 372 9.65 -9.34 28.00
C ASN A 372 10.45 -8.12 28.46
N TYR A 373 11.59 -7.82 27.82
CA TYR A 373 12.35 -6.60 28.08
C TYR A 373 11.54 -5.34 27.76
N TRP A 374 10.92 -5.26 26.58
CA TRP A 374 10.09 -4.09 26.24
C TRP A 374 8.81 -4.00 27.08
N LEU A 375 8.25 -5.14 27.48
CA LEU A 375 7.13 -5.18 28.43
C LEU A 375 7.55 -4.69 29.82
N SER A 376 8.74 -5.05 30.32
CA SER A 376 9.18 -4.66 31.66
C SER A 376 9.35 -3.14 31.78
N ILE A 377 9.88 -2.47 30.74
CA ILE A 377 9.94 -1.00 30.67
C ILE A 377 8.55 -0.38 30.85
N LEU A 378 7.53 -0.96 30.22
CA LEU A 378 6.15 -0.48 30.33
C LEU A 378 5.52 -0.81 31.70
N TYR A 379 5.72 -2.02 32.22
CA TYR A 379 5.19 -2.39 33.54
C TYR A 379 5.80 -1.57 34.68
N ASP A 380 7.09 -1.24 34.59
CA ASP A 380 7.80 -0.37 35.52
C ASP A 380 7.56 1.12 35.25
N GLN A 381 6.63 1.45 34.35
CA GLN A 381 6.27 2.83 34.00
C GLN A 381 7.46 3.69 33.53
N GLY A 382 8.48 3.03 32.97
CA GLY A 382 9.72 3.62 32.52
C GLY A 382 10.52 4.31 33.62
N ARG A 383 10.41 3.92 34.91
CA ARG A 383 11.09 4.60 36.03
C ARG A 383 12.59 4.80 35.82
N ALA A 384 13.24 3.83 35.16
CA ALA A 384 14.66 3.90 34.81
C ALA A 384 15.00 4.89 33.68
N LEU A 385 13.99 5.45 32.97
CA LEU A 385 14.16 6.39 31.87
C LEU A 385 13.88 7.82 32.33
N SER A 386 14.55 8.79 31.72
CA SER A 386 14.16 10.20 31.88
C SER A 386 12.77 10.47 31.26
N LEU A 387 12.12 11.56 31.68
CA LEU A 387 10.81 11.93 31.11
C LEU A 387 10.88 12.22 29.61
N SER A 388 11.99 12.82 29.14
CA SER A 388 12.21 13.09 27.71
C SER A 388 12.28 11.79 26.89
N GLU A 389 13.06 10.81 27.35
CA GLU A 389 13.16 9.50 26.71
C GLU A 389 11.81 8.77 26.73
N LEU A 390 11.09 8.85 27.85
CA LEU A 390 9.76 8.26 27.96
C LEU A 390 8.78 8.90 26.95
N PHE A 391 8.78 10.23 26.81
CA PHE A 391 7.96 10.93 25.83
C PHE A 391 8.28 10.57 24.39
N GLU A 392 9.56 10.34 24.08
CA GLU A 392 9.94 9.86 22.77
C GLU A 392 9.35 8.46 22.51
N LEU A 393 9.45 7.57 23.49
CA LEU A 393 8.96 6.19 23.38
C LEU A 393 7.44 6.08 23.23
N ILE A 394 6.68 6.78 24.09
CA ILE A 394 5.21 6.67 24.17
C ILE A 394 4.47 7.75 23.38
N GLY A 395 5.21 8.70 22.80
CA GLY A 395 4.68 9.76 21.97
C GLY A 395 4.22 9.28 20.59
N GLU A 396 3.05 9.77 20.17
CA GLU A 396 2.62 9.67 18.77
C GLU A 396 2.75 11.01 18.06
N SER A 397 3.04 10.97 16.77
CA SER A 397 3.07 12.17 15.93
C SER A 397 2.22 11.96 14.69
N LYS A 398 1.16 12.75 14.53
CA LYS A 398 0.25 12.62 13.38
C LYS A 398 0.13 13.96 12.66
N ASN A 399 0.36 13.95 11.35
CA ASN A 399 0.23 15.14 10.51
C ASN A 399 -1.22 15.33 10.06
N MET A 400 -1.75 16.52 10.25
CA MET A 400 -3.07 16.88 9.76
C MET A 400 -3.04 17.23 8.27
N SER A 401 -3.90 16.57 7.49
CA SER A 401 -3.93 16.76 6.03
C SER A 401 -4.70 17.99 5.56
N ARG A 402 -5.37 18.72 6.45
CA ARG A 402 -6.23 19.90 6.24
C ARG A 402 -6.12 20.81 7.47
N ALA A 403 -6.63 22.05 7.39
CA ALA A 403 -6.68 22.95 8.54
C ALA A 403 -7.69 22.43 9.59
N LEU A 404 -7.59 22.86 10.85
CA LEU A 404 -8.46 22.38 11.93
C LEU A 404 -9.94 22.65 11.65
N GLU A 405 -10.26 23.82 11.09
CA GLU A 405 -11.62 24.27 10.77
C GLU A 405 -12.33 23.35 9.76
N ASP A 406 -11.58 22.82 8.78
CA ASP A 406 -12.10 21.95 7.72
C ASP A 406 -12.61 20.59 8.25
N TYR A 407 -12.22 20.18 9.46
CA TYR A 407 -12.65 18.92 10.06
C TYR A 407 -14.01 19.02 10.76
N GLY A 408 -14.49 20.24 11.07
CA GLY A 408 -15.79 20.47 11.70
C GLY A 408 -15.98 19.66 13.00
N SER A 409 -17.01 18.82 13.03
CA SER A 409 -17.39 18.00 14.21
C SER A 409 -16.72 16.62 14.27
N GLN A 410 -15.77 16.31 13.38
CA GLN A 410 -15.06 15.03 13.43
C GLN A 410 -14.24 14.89 14.71
N LYS A 411 -14.18 13.67 15.25
CA LYS A 411 -13.38 13.34 16.43
C LYS A 411 -12.19 12.48 16.02
N SER A 412 -11.00 12.90 16.41
CA SER A 412 -9.77 12.12 16.26
C SER A 412 -8.73 12.58 17.26
N THR A 413 -7.73 11.73 17.52
CA THR A 413 -6.60 12.06 18.39
C THR A 413 -5.91 13.37 17.98
N SER A 414 -5.68 13.55 16.67
CA SER A 414 -5.03 14.75 16.11
C SER A 414 -5.88 16.01 16.24
N ILE A 415 -7.20 15.92 16.04
CA ILE A 415 -8.11 17.06 16.16
C ILE A 415 -8.13 17.55 17.61
N THR A 416 -8.24 16.65 18.58
CA THR A 416 -8.21 17.00 20.01
C THR A 416 -6.88 17.63 20.40
N THR A 417 -5.76 17.06 19.93
CA THR A 417 -4.43 17.65 20.16
C THR A 417 -4.32 19.05 19.57
N ALA A 418 -4.79 19.27 18.33
CA ALA A 418 -4.76 20.58 17.70
C ALA A 418 -5.63 21.59 18.46
N LYS A 419 -6.84 21.21 18.90
CA LYS A 419 -7.69 22.07 19.74
C LYS A 419 -6.99 22.47 21.05
N ARG A 420 -6.32 21.53 21.71
CA ARG A 420 -5.54 21.79 22.93
C ARG A 420 -4.31 22.66 22.69
N LEU A 421 -3.63 22.48 21.55
CA LEU A 421 -2.54 23.36 21.13
C LEU A 421 -3.04 24.79 20.85
N ALA A 422 -4.20 24.95 20.20
CA ALA A 422 -4.81 26.26 19.99
C ALA A 422 -5.21 26.94 21.30
N GLU A 423 -5.72 26.18 22.26
CA GLU A 423 -6.07 26.66 23.60
C GLU A 423 -4.84 27.10 24.40
N PHE A 424 -3.73 26.38 24.26
CA PHE A 424 -2.48 26.60 25.01
C PHE A 424 -1.57 27.66 24.38
N LEU A 425 -1.31 27.57 23.07
CA LEU A 425 -0.36 28.42 22.33
C LEU A 425 -1.04 29.50 21.46
N GLY A 426 -2.38 29.51 21.42
CA GLY A 426 -3.17 30.44 20.61
C GLY A 426 -3.56 29.89 19.24
N GLU A 427 -4.63 30.48 18.67
CA GLU A 427 -5.24 30.00 17.41
C GLU A 427 -4.32 30.12 16.19
N GLY A 428 -3.31 30.99 16.23
CA GLY A 428 -2.35 31.16 15.14
C GLY A 428 -1.61 29.88 14.75
N MET A 429 -1.40 28.97 15.70
CA MET A 429 -0.66 27.71 15.49
C MET A 429 -1.41 26.67 14.65
N VAL A 430 -2.74 26.74 14.56
CA VAL A 430 -3.58 25.71 13.92
C VAL A 430 -4.20 26.12 12.59
N LYS A 431 -3.90 27.35 12.12
CA LYS A 431 -4.44 27.90 10.86
C LYS A 431 -3.86 27.23 9.61
N ASN A 432 -2.61 26.78 9.69
CA ASN A 432 -1.91 26.22 8.54
C ASN A 432 -2.14 24.72 8.38
N ARG A 433 -2.24 24.28 7.12
CA ARG A 433 -2.28 22.87 6.74
C ARG A 433 -0.95 22.20 7.11
N GLY A 434 -1.01 20.93 7.53
CA GLY A 434 0.19 20.13 7.77
C GLY A 434 0.71 20.16 9.21
N LEU A 435 -0.07 20.67 10.16
CA LEU A 435 0.29 20.67 11.58
C LEU A 435 0.68 19.26 12.05
N ALA A 436 1.89 19.14 12.59
CA ALA A 436 2.38 17.92 13.22
C ALA A 436 1.89 17.86 14.68
N CYS A 437 0.84 17.08 14.92
CA CYS A 437 0.28 16.88 16.25
C CYS A 437 1.10 15.82 16.99
N LYS A 438 2.05 16.27 17.83
CA LYS A 438 2.76 15.41 18.78
C LYS A 438 1.98 15.33 20.08
N PHE A 439 1.58 14.13 20.48
CA PHE A 439 0.77 13.93 21.68
C PHE A 439 1.08 12.62 22.39
N ILE A 440 0.64 12.55 23.63
CA ILE A 440 0.57 11.34 24.44
C ILE A 440 -0.89 11.07 24.82
N VAL A 441 -1.22 9.82 25.12
CA VAL A 441 -2.55 9.45 25.61
C VAL A 441 -2.55 9.44 27.12
N SER A 442 -3.41 10.27 27.72
CA SER A 442 -3.66 10.29 29.16
C SER A 442 -4.52 9.11 29.59
N ARG A 443 -4.27 8.59 30.78
CA ARG A 443 -5.14 7.62 31.45
C ARG A 443 -6.49 8.25 31.77
N PHE A 444 -6.48 9.52 32.15
CA PHE A 444 -7.65 10.27 32.58
C PHE A 444 -8.22 11.17 31.48
N PRO A 445 -9.54 11.42 31.47
CA PRO A 445 -10.56 10.83 32.36
C PRO A 445 -10.86 9.37 32.00
N ILE A 446 -11.03 8.47 32.97
CA ILE A 446 -11.09 7.00 32.73
C ILE A 446 -12.22 6.62 31.75
N ASP A 447 -13.36 7.29 31.84
CA ASP A 447 -14.56 6.96 31.06
C ASP A 447 -14.60 7.61 29.67
N GLU A 448 -13.59 8.41 29.31
CA GLU A 448 -13.56 9.11 28.03
C GLU A 448 -12.83 8.29 26.95
N PRO A 449 -13.30 8.34 25.70
CA PRO A 449 -12.66 7.63 24.60
C PRO A 449 -11.23 8.16 24.37
N VAL A 450 -10.34 7.31 23.83
CA VAL A 450 -8.92 7.65 23.58
C VAL A 450 -8.75 8.96 22.80
N THR A 451 -9.69 9.28 21.90
CA THR A 451 -9.68 10.52 21.11
C THR A 451 -9.78 11.79 21.95
N GLU A 452 -10.40 11.74 23.13
CA GLU A 452 -10.58 12.90 24.02
C GLU A 452 -9.47 13.00 25.08
N ARG A 453 -8.59 11.99 25.17
CA ARG A 453 -7.54 11.88 26.18
C ARG A 453 -6.16 12.30 25.70
N THR A 454 -6.04 12.93 24.54
CA THR A 454 -4.73 13.25 23.95
C THR A 454 -4.13 14.55 24.46
N ILE A 455 -2.97 14.49 25.11
CA ILE A 455 -2.27 15.66 25.66
C ILE A 455 -1.14 16.06 24.71
N PRO A 456 -1.07 17.32 24.24
CA PRO A 456 0.05 17.79 23.42
C PRO A 456 1.37 17.73 24.20
N GLN A 457 2.44 17.20 23.59
CA GLN A 457 3.75 17.10 24.28
C GLN A 457 4.33 18.47 24.67
N ALA A 458 4.03 19.52 23.90
CA ALA A 458 4.52 20.88 24.16
C ALA A 458 4.11 21.46 25.52
N ILE A 459 3.09 20.90 26.20
CA ILE A 459 2.71 21.37 27.54
C ILE A 459 3.78 21.03 28.59
N PHE A 460 4.57 19.98 28.38
CA PHE A 460 5.56 19.53 29.35
C PHE A 460 6.79 20.43 29.38
N ASP A 461 7.06 21.17 28.30
CA ASP A 461 8.11 22.19 28.20
C ASP A 461 7.69 23.56 28.74
N SER A 462 6.44 23.71 29.19
CA SER A 462 5.90 24.99 29.69
C SER A 462 6.12 25.18 31.19
N GLU A 463 5.99 26.42 31.66
CA GLU A 463 6.14 26.75 33.09
C GLU A 463 5.20 25.92 33.99
N PRO A 464 5.65 25.47 35.18
CA PRO A 464 4.89 24.55 36.04
C PRO A 464 3.45 24.98 36.34
N ASN A 465 3.22 26.29 36.54
CA ASN A 465 1.89 26.84 36.81
C ASN A 465 0.95 26.74 35.60
N ILE A 466 1.46 27.03 34.40
CA ILE A 466 0.72 26.94 33.14
C ILE A 466 0.43 25.47 32.84
N ARG A 467 1.45 24.62 32.93
CA ARG A 467 1.38 23.17 32.77
C ARG A 467 0.30 22.57 33.68
N SER A 468 0.35 22.86 34.98
CA SER A 468 -0.59 22.34 35.97
C SER A 468 -2.03 22.78 35.68
N ARG A 469 -2.25 24.04 35.32
CA ARG A 469 -3.59 24.56 34.99
C ARG A 469 -4.23 23.81 33.82
N PHE A 470 -3.51 23.62 32.73
CA PHE A 470 -4.02 22.92 31.55
C PHE A 470 -4.15 21.41 31.77
N LEU A 471 -3.18 20.77 32.44
CA LEU A 471 -3.25 19.35 32.75
C LEU A 471 -4.45 19.02 33.65
N ARG A 472 -4.72 19.80 34.70
CA ARG A 472 -5.93 19.62 35.54
C ARG A 472 -7.22 19.73 34.71
N ARG A 473 -7.29 20.72 33.82
CA ARG A 473 -8.46 20.93 32.93
C ARG A 473 -8.66 19.75 31.98
N TRP A 474 -7.60 19.29 31.31
CA TRP A 474 -7.70 18.26 30.27
C TRP A 474 -7.85 16.85 30.83
N THR A 475 -7.26 16.57 31.99
CA THR A 475 -7.38 15.27 32.67
C THR A 475 -8.63 15.17 33.57
N LYS A 476 -9.24 16.31 33.92
CA LYS A 476 -10.31 16.44 34.92
C LYS A 476 -9.89 15.94 36.32
N CYS A 477 -8.58 15.92 36.62
CA CYS A 477 -8.05 15.49 37.91
C CYS A 477 -7.56 16.71 38.72
N SER A 478 -8.39 17.21 39.63
CA SER A 478 -8.00 18.30 40.55
C SER A 478 -7.14 17.85 41.73
N HIS A 479 -7.19 16.56 42.07
CA HIS A 479 -6.48 15.95 43.21
C HIS A 479 -5.01 15.64 42.94
N LEU A 480 -4.56 15.69 41.69
CA LEU A 480 -3.17 15.42 41.32
C LEU A 480 -2.33 16.70 41.37
N ASP A 481 -1.14 16.59 41.97
CA ASP A 481 -0.17 17.67 41.97
C ASP A 481 0.74 17.59 40.73
N PHE A 482 0.35 18.32 39.69
CA PHE A 482 1.12 18.40 38.45
C PHE A 482 2.37 19.28 38.55
N ALA A 483 2.67 19.84 39.72
CA ALA A 483 3.97 20.44 40.01
C ALA A 483 5.05 19.38 40.23
N ASP A 484 4.68 18.20 40.76
CA ASP A 484 5.57 17.05 40.89
C ASP A 484 5.61 16.25 39.58
N GLU A 485 6.79 16.18 38.97
CA GLU A 485 6.97 15.50 37.68
C GLU A 485 6.81 13.98 37.80
N ASN A 486 6.91 13.41 39.00
CA ASN A 486 6.66 11.99 39.23
C ASN A 486 5.20 11.61 38.94
N VAL A 487 4.27 12.54 39.13
CA VAL A 487 2.83 12.36 38.88
C VAL A 487 2.53 12.16 37.39
N PHE A 488 3.41 12.64 36.49
CA PHE A 488 3.20 12.48 35.05
C PHE A 488 3.16 11.00 34.63
N ARG A 489 3.93 10.13 35.29
CA ARG A 489 3.94 8.69 35.02
C ARG A 489 2.62 8.02 35.38
N GLU A 490 1.92 8.53 36.40
CA GLU A 490 0.59 8.06 36.80
C GLU A 490 -0.51 8.53 35.83
N VAL A 491 -0.29 9.68 35.21
CA VAL A 491 -1.20 10.32 34.25
C VAL A 491 -1.10 9.67 32.88
N PHE A 492 0.07 9.17 32.48
CA PHE A 492 0.24 8.52 31.19
C PHE A 492 -0.53 7.20 31.14
N PHE A 493 -1.22 6.96 30.03
CA PHE A 493 -1.88 5.68 29.81
C PHE A 493 -0.85 4.64 29.35
N ILE A 494 0.04 4.22 30.26
CA ILE A 494 1.10 3.23 29.98
C ILE A 494 0.48 1.87 29.60
N LEU A 495 -0.72 1.58 30.12
CA LEU A 495 -1.57 0.47 29.69
C LEU A 495 -1.94 0.52 28.20
N PHE A 496 -1.96 1.69 27.56
CA PHE A 496 -2.10 1.82 26.10
C PHE A 496 -0.90 1.26 25.36
N GLY A 497 0.30 1.58 25.85
CA GLY A 497 1.56 1.04 25.34
C GLY A 497 1.60 -0.48 25.51
N ILE A 498 1.21 -0.98 26.68
CA ILE A 498 1.10 -2.42 26.97
C ILE A 498 0.08 -3.09 26.05
N PHE A 499 -1.08 -2.46 25.85
CA PHE A 499 -2.11 -2.98 24.95
C PHE A 499 -1.63 -3.03 23.51
N LEU A 500 -0.96 -1.99 23.00
CA LEU A 500 -0.45 -1.95 21.62
C LEU A 500 0.73 -2.90 21.40
N LEU A 501 1.64 -3.01 22.38
CA LEU A 501 2.75 -3.96 22.33
C LEU A 501 2.24 -5.39 22.47
N GLY A 502 1.29 -5.65 23.38
CA GLY A 502 0.60 -6.93 23.56
C GLY A 502 -0.18 -7.36 22.32
N ILE A 503 -0.84 -6.41 21.65
CA ILE A 503 -1.45 -6.63 20.33
C ILE A 503 -0.43 -7.14 19.32
N TRP A 504 0.75 -6.52 19.29
CA TRP A 504 1.80 -6.90 18.36
C TRP A 504 2.36 -8.29 18.71
N LEU A 505 2.56 -8.56 20.00
CA LEU A 505 3.00 -9.87 20.49
C LEU A 505 2.00 -10.97 20.10
N ILE A 506 0.70 -10.78 20.30
CA ILE A 506 -0.34 -11.75 19.89
C ILE A 506 -0.29 -12.01 18.37
N VAL A 507 -0.09 -10.95 17.58
CA VAL A 507 -0.05 -10.97 16.12
C VAL A 507 1.23 -11.63 15.57
N VAL A 508 2.35 -11.52 16.27
CA VAL A 508 3.64 -12.06 15.83
C VAL A 508 3.89 -13.47 16.36
N TYR A 509 3.40 -13.80 17.56
CA TYR A 509 3.52 -15.15 18.11
C TYR A 509 2.74 -16.21 17.35
N THR A 510 1.66 -15.82 16.67
CA THR A 510 0.71 -16.77 16.09
C THR A 510 1.18 -17.45 14.79
N ARG A 511 2.21 -16.96 14.08
CA ARG A 511 2.72 -17.66 12.88
C ARG A 511 4.07 -17.20 12.34
N VAL A 512 5.19 -17.63 12.92
CA VAL A 512 6.51 -17.42 12.33
C VAL A 512 6.97 -18.67 11.62
N LEU A 513 7.15 -18.57 10.30
CA LEU A 513 7.73 -19.61 9.46
C LEU A 513 9.23 -19.37 9.37
N LEU A 514 9.95 -19.79 10.40
CA LEU A 514 11.41 -19.86 10.37
C LEU A 514 11.82 -21.23 9.89
N PHE A 515 12.57 -21.29 8.80
CA PHE A 515 13.06 -22.56 8.30
C PHE A 515 14.56 -22.50 8.02
N PHE A 516 15.27 -23.27 8.83
CA PHE A 516 16.63 -23.66 8.60
C PHE A 516 16.72 -24.37 7.25
N SER A 517 17.60 -23.88 6.38
CA SER A 517 18.22 -24.72 5.38
C SER A 517 19.07 -25.76 6.13
N ILE A 518 18.45 -26.86 6.57
CA ILE A 518 19.19 -28.06 6.97
C ILE A 518 19.77 -28.62 5.67
N LYS A 519 20.91 -28.06 5.25
CA LYS A 519 21.89 -28.85 4.49
C LYS A 519 22.41 -29.89 5.48
N LYS A 520 21.89 -31.11 5.39
CA LYS A 520 22.72 -32.28 5.67
C LYS A 520 23.48 -32.60 4.40
#